data_AF-A0A1A7YT67-F1
#
_entry.id   AF-A0A1A7YT67-F1
#
_cell.length_a   1.000
_cell.length_b   1.000
_cell.length_c   1.000
_cell.angle_alpha   90.00
_cell.angle_beta   90.00
_cell.angle_gamma   90.00
#
_symmetry.space_group_name_H-M   'P 1'
#
loop_
_entity.id
_entity.type
_entity.pdbx_description
1 polymer ?
#
loop_
_entity_poly.entity_id
_entity_poly.type
_entity_poly.pdbx_seq_one_letter_code
_entity_poly.pdbx_strand_id
1 'polypeptide(L)'
;LSDVVPPSKEVIDSFLDLIRNIFPSNLVSAAFQSYATSYKLINRNSTGGNFTVEKVPFGTDQDGMNILGLVVFAIVFGVALRKMGDEGEILIKFFNSFNEATMVLVGWIMWYAPFGIMFLVAGKIVEMDNVGKLFASLGKYIACCLIGHAIHGFLVLPGIYFLFTRKNPYTFLWGIFTALATAFGTSSSSATLPLMMKCVEEKNGVSKHISRFILPIGATVNMDGAALFQCVAAVFIAQLNDTSLNFIQVITILVTATASSVGAAGIPAGGVLTIAIILEALGLPTSDISLILAVDWLVDRTCTVLNVEGDAFGAGLLQFYVDRNAKHEGEVELSEVRMGSSAAVPEQSPLIDKRGLEDSSEGAKMVHSKDKESAM
;
A
#
# COMPACT_ATOMS: atom_id res chain seq x y z
N LEU A 1 8.66 16.02 -48.64
CA LEU A 1 7.47 15.34 -48.08
C LEU A 1 7.38 15.81 -46.65
N SER A 2 6.38 16.63 -46.38
CA SER A 2 6.27 17.54 -45.25
C SER A 2 6.39 16.86 -43.88
N ASP A 3 7.33 17.35 -43.08
CA ASP A 3 7.37 17.26 -41.61
C ASP A 3 6.14 17.93 -41.03
N VAL A 4 4.99 17.25 -41.12
CA VAL A 4 3.79 17.62 -40.37
C VAL A 4 4.01 17.07 -38.97
N VAL A 5 4.23 17.98 -38.02
CA VAL A 5 4.16 17.71 -36.57
C VAL A 5 3.01 16.72 -36.32
N PRO A 6 3.26 15.55 -35.71
CA PRO A 6 2.20 14.58 -35.48
C PRO A 6 1.05 15.27 -34.73
N PRO A 7 -0.19 15.17 -35.21
CA PRO A 7 -1.31 15.89 -34.61
C PRO A 7 -1.44 15.49 -33.14
N SER A 8 -1.68 16.47 -32.27
CA SER A 8 -1.86 16.24 -30.84
C SER A 8 -2.89 15.15 -30.60
N LYS A 9 -2.51 14.17 -29.77
CA LYS A 9 -3.33 13.00 -29.49
C LYS A 9 -4.61 13.40 -28.77
N GLU A 10 -5.73 12.88 -29.24
CA GLU A 10 -7.00 13.14 -28.59
C GLU A 10 -7.02 12.45 -27.23
N VAL A 11 -7.65 13.12 -26.25
CA VAL A 11 -7.77 12.60 -24.89
C VAL A 11 -8.51 11.26 -24.89
N ILE A 12 -9.49 11.10 -25.78
CA ILE A 12 -10.26 9.86 -25.91
C ILE A 12 -9.39 8.69 -26.40
N ASP A 13 -8.55 8.91 -27.41
CA ASP A 13 -7.67 7.86 -27.95
C ASP A 13 -6.56 7.50 -26.97
N SER A 14 -6.08 8.50 -26.22
CA SER A 14 -5.14 8.25 -25.13
C SER A 14 -5.77 7.41 -24.01
N PHE A 15 -7.05 7.62 -23.69
CA PHE A 15 -7.78 6.83 -22.68
C PHE A 15 -8.06 5.40 -23.19
N LEU A 16 -8.39 5.26 -24.47
CA LEU A 16 -8.51 3.95 -25.11
C LEU A 16 -7.18 3.20 -25.10
N ASP A 17 -6.06 3.90 -25.31
CA ASP A 17 -4.73 3.29 -25.21
C ASP A 17 -4.38 2.87 -23.79
N LEU A 18 -4.83 3.61 -22.77
CA LEU A 18 -4.69 3.17 -21.38
C LEU A 18 -5.39 1.80 -21.19
N ILE A 19 -6.64 1.67 -21.63
CA ILE A 19 -7.40 0.42 -21.54
C ILE A 19 -6.72 -0.71 -22.32
N ARG A 20 -6.23 -0.43 -23.53
CA ARG A 20 -5.52 -1.43 -24.36
C ARG A 20 -4.20 -1.87 -23.70
N ASN A 21 -3.50 -0.97 -23.02
CA ASN A 21 -2.28 -1.33 -22.28
C ASN A 21 -2.56 -2.11 -21.00
N ILE A 22 -3.71 -1.91 -20.33
CA ILE A 22 -4.13 -2.73 -19.18
C ILE A 22 -4.26 -4.22 -19.55
N PHE A 23 -4.70 -4.52 -20.78
CA PHE A 23 -4.87 -5.89 -21.28
C PHE A 23 -3.97 -6.12 -22.50
N PRO A 24 -2.66 -6.40 -22.29
CA PRO A 24 -1.74 -6.59 -23.39
C PRO A 24 -2.17 -7.78 -24.26
N SER A 25 -2.06 -7.62 -25.58
CA SER A 25 -2.37 -8.68 -26.56
C SER A 25 -1.43 -9.88 -26.45
N ASN A 26 -0.20 -9.66 -25.96
CA ASN A 26 0.80 -10.69 -25.74
C ASN A 26 1.72 -10.31 -24.57
N LEU A 27 1.85 -11.19 -23.57
CA LEU A 27 2.68 -10.96 -22.38
C LEU A 27 4.18 -10.89 -22.66
N VAL A 28 4.66 -11.66 -23.66
CA VAL A 28 6.07 -11.65 -24.05
C VAL A 28 6.41 -10.33 -24.72
N SER A 29 5.56 -9.88 -25.66
CA SER A 29 5.72 -8.57 -26.30
C SER A 29 5.58 -7.43 -25.28
N ALA A 30 4.65 -7.53 -24.33
CA ALA A 30 4.47 -6.53 -23.26
C ALA A 30 5.72 -6.29 -22.40
N ALA A 31 6.66 -7.25 -22.34
CA ALA A 31 7.93 -7.09 -21.63
C ALA A 31 8.89 -6.09 -22.30
N PHE A 32 8.67 -5.74 -23.57
CA PHE A 32 9.55 -4.81 -24.31
C PHE A 32 8.81 -3.84 -25.25
N GLN A 33 7.49 -3.97 -25.40
CA GLN A 33 6.65 -3.13 -26.27
C GLN A 33 5.38 -2.67 -25.54
N SER A 34 4.94 -1.46 -25.89
CA SER A 34 3.71 -0.83 -25.39
C SER A 34 2.84 -0.33 -26.54
N TYR A 35 1.52 -0.28 -26.32
CA TYR A 35 0.58 0.10 -27.37
C TYR A 35 0.35 1.62 -27.39
N ALA A 36 0.49 2.24 -28.56
CA ALA A 36 0.10 3.63 -28.77
C ALA A 36 -0.66 3.82 -30.09
N THR A 37 -1.72 4.61 -30.05
CA THR A 37 -2.43 5.09 -31.23
C THR A 37 -1.70 6.29 -31.82
N SER A 38 -1.36 6.18 -33.10
CA SER A 38 -0.85 7.26 -33.94
C SER A 38 -1.91 7.64 -34.99
N TYR A 39 -1.74 8.78 -35.66
CA TYR A 39 -2.69 9.23 -36.68
C TYR A 39 -2.05 9.31 -38.05
N LYS A 40 -2.78 8.80 -39.04
CA LYS A 40 -2.45 9.00 -40.44
C LYS A 40 -3.47 9.94 -41.05
N LEU A 41 -2.98 10.97 -41.74
CA LEU A 41 -3.81 11.86 -42.53
C LEU A 41 -4.05 11.21 -43.88
N ILE A 42 -5.30 10.88 -44.18
CA ILE A 42 -5.71 10.30 -45.46
C ILE A 42 -6.49 11.36 -46.23
N ASN A 43 -6.05 11.65 -47.45
CA ASN A 43 -6.76 12.56 -48.34
C ASN A 43 -7.88 11.78 -49.03
N ARG A 44 -9.14 12.13 -48.75
CA ARG A 44 -10.29 11.64 -49.53
C ARG A 44 -10.63 12.65 -50.62
N ASN A 45 -10.71 12.16 -51.85
CA ASN A 45 -11.19 12.95 -52.99
C ASN A 45 -12.71 13.09 -52.86
N SER A 46 -13.19 14.33 -52.73
CA SER A 46 -14.61 14.64 -52.92
C SER A 46 -14.88 14.91 -54.40
N THR A 47 -15.98 14.37 -54.94
CA THR A 47 -16.46 14.64 -56.30
C THR A 47 -16.74 16.14 -56.46
N GLY A 48 -15.76 16.89 -56.97
CA GLY A 48 -15.84 18.35 -57.13
C GLY A 48 -14.55 19.13 -56.96
N GLY A 49 -13.40 18.48 -56.71
CA GLY A 49 -12.09 19.17 -56.65
C GLY A 49 -11.73 19.74 -55.27
N ASN A 50 -12.58 19.55 -54.25
CA ASN A 50 -12.23 19.83 -52.86
C ASN A 50 -11.60 18.60 -52.20
N PHE A 51 -10.38 18.74 -51.69
CA PHE A 51 -9.70 17.71 -50.90
C PHE A 51 -10.14 17.81 -49.44
N THR A 52 -10.73 16.75 -48.89
CA THR A 52 -10.97 16.63 -47.46
C THR A 52 -9.86 15.79 -46.83
N VAL A 53 -9.17 16.36 -45.84
CA VAL A 53 -8.15 15.64 -45.05
C VAL A 53 -8.84 14.96 -43.88
N GLU A 54 -8.82 13.63 -43.83
CA GLU A 54 -9.40 12.84 -42.75
C GLU A 54 -8.30 12.29 -41.85
N LYS A 55 -8.42 12.55 -40.54
CA LYS A 55 -7.51 12.04 -39.51
C LYS A 55 -7.99 10.66 -39.08
N VAL A 56 -7.22 9.61 -39.38
CA VAL A 56 -7.58 8.23 -39.04
C VAL A 56 -6.60 7.68 -37.98
N PRO A 57 -7.10 7.22 -36.82
CA PRO A 57 -6.26 6.58 -35.81
C PRO A 57 -5.82 5.18 -36.27
N PHE A 58 -4.55 4.83 -36.05
CA PHE A 58 -4.02 3.50 -36.26
C PHE A 58 -3.14 3.07 -35.08
N GLY A 59 -3.19 1.78 -34.74
CA GLY A 59 -2.38 1.20 -33.66
C GLY A 59 -0.93 1.02 -34.08
N THR A 60 -0.02 1.41 -33.20
CA THR A 60 1.41 1.15 -33.33
C THR A 60 1.95 0.60 -32.02
N ASP A 61 2.73 -0.47 -32.09
CA ASP A 61 3.51 -0.95 -30.96
C ASP A 61 4.78 -0.10 -30.90
N GLN A 62 5.01 0.56 -29.77
CA GLN A 62 6.21 1.35 -29.51
C GLN A 62 7.16 0.57 -28.62
N ASP A 63 8.46 0.77 -28.85
CA ASP A 63 9.50 0.21 -28.02
C ASP A 63 9.45 0.83 -26.62
N GLY A 64 9.37 -0.01 -25.59
CA GLY A 64 9.19 0.38 -24.20
C GLY A 64 8.27 -0.59 -23.46
N MET A 65 8.65 -0.99 -22.24
CA MET A 65 7.92 -2.02 -21.49
C MET A 65 6.52 -1.58 -21.07
N ASN A 66 5.50 -2.38 -21.34
CA ASN A 66 4.13 -2.17 -20.86
C ASN A 66 3.96 -2.66 -19.41
N ILE A 67 4.51 -1.90 -18.48
CA ILE A 67 4.46 -2.21 -17.04
C ILE A 67 3.03 -2.29 -16.52
N LEU A 68 2.15 -1.38 -16.96
CA LEU A 68 0.76 -1.34 -16.50
C LEU A 68 0.04 -2.68 -16.79
N GLY A 69 0.20 -3.21 -18.00
CA GLY A 69 -0.35 -4.51 -18.38
C GLY A 69 0.25 -5.67 -17.58
N LEU A 70 1.57 -5.66 -17.37
CA LEU A 70 2.26 -6.69 -16.59
C LEU A 70 1.84 -6.71 -15.11
N VAL A 71 1.66 -5.53 -14.50
CA VAL A 71 1.17 -5.40 -13.12
C VAL A 71 -0.25 -5.94 -12.99
N VAL A 72 -1.16 -5.53 -13.87
CA VAL A 72 -2.55 -6.00 -13.83
C VAL A 72 -2.63 -7.51 -14.04
N PHE A 73 -1.85 -8.04 -15.00
CA PHE A 73 -1.73 -9.48 -15.19
C PHE A 73 -1.22 -10.19 -13.94
N ALA A 74 -0.14 -9.70 -13.32
CA ALA A 74 0.45 -10.29 -12.12
C ALA A 74 -0.53 -10.31 -10.93
N ILE A 75 -1.33 -9.25 -10.74
CA ILE A 75 -2.36 -9.18 -9.70
C ILE A 75 -3.44 -10.24 -9.94
N VAL A 76 -4.01 -10.29 -11.16
CA VAL A 76 -5.06 -11.26 -11.51
C VAL A 76 -4.52 -12.69 -11.41
N PHE A 77 -3.30 -12.93 -11.87
CA PHE A 77 -2.63 -14.22 -11.80
C PHE A 77 -2.35 -14.64 -10.35
N GLY A 78 -1.89 -13.73 -9.50
CA GLY A 78 -1.70 -13.99 -8.06
C GLY A 78 -3.02 -14.34 -7.35
N VAL A 79 -4.12 -13.66 -7.68
CA VAL A 79 -5.46 -14.00 -7.17
C VAL A 79 -5.92 -15.39 -7.66
N ALA A 80 -5.65 -15.73 -8.93
CA ALA A 80 -5.96 -17.04 -9.48
C ALA A 80 -5.19 -18.16 -8.77
N LEU A 81 -3.87 -18.00 -8.55
CA LEU A 81 -3.05 -18.96 -7.80
C LEU A 81 -3.55 -19.14 -6.37
N ARG A 82 -3.95 -18.06 -5.70
CA ARG A 82 -4.53 -18.15 -4.35
C ARG A 82 -5.85 -18.92 -4.33
N LYS A 83 -6.68 -18.78 -5.37
CA LYS A 83 -7.95 -19.49 -5.48
C LYS A 83 -7.78 -21.00 -5.76
N MET A 84 -6.65 -21.40 -6.36
CA MET A 84 -6.33 -22.81 -6.61
C MET A 84 -5.96 -23.60 -5.34
N GLY A 85 -5.71 -22.92 -4.21
CA GLY A 85 -5.35 -23.58 -2.95
C GLY A 85 -4.01 -24.32 -3.06
N ASP A 86 -4.00 -25.60 -2.66
CA ASP A 86 -2.79 -26.42 -2.56
C ASP A 86 -2.08 -26.60 -3.92
N GLU A 87 -2.82 -26.68 -5.02
CA GLU A 87 -2.24 -26.80 -6.37
C GLU A 87 -1.45 -25.54 -6.77
N GLY A 88 -1.84 -24.36 -6.26
CA GLY A 88 -1.15 -23.09 -6.52
C GLY A 88 0.11 -22.89 -5.68
N GLU A 89 0.30 -23.66 -4.60
CA GLU A 89 1.35 -23.43 -3.62
C GLU A 89 2.77 -23.56 -4.22
N ILE A 90 2.95 -24.51 -5.15
CA ILE A 90 4.24 -24.73 -5.82
C ILE A 90 4.65 -23.48 -6.60
N LEU A 91 3.73 -22.86 -7.34
CA LEU A 91 4.01 -21.65 -8.11
C LEU A 91 4.24 -20.44 -7.20
N ILE A 92 3.46 -20.29 -6.13
CA ILE A 92 3.67 -19.21 -5.15
C ILE A 92 5.08 -19.31 -4.54
N LYS A 93 5.51 -20.52 -4.13
CA LYS A 93 6.87 -20.75 -3.61
C LYS A 93 7.93 -20.43 -4.65
N PHE A 94 7.74 -20.85 -5.90
CA PHE A 94 8.65 -20.53 -6.99
C PHE A 94 8.83 -19.01 -7.17
N PHE A 95 7.73 -18.25 -7.30
CA PHE A 95 7.80 -16.80 -7.49
C PHE A 95 8.41 -16.08 -6.28
N ASN A 96 8.11 -16.53 -5.06
CA ASN A 96 8.74 -15.98 -3.86
C ASN A 96 10.25 -16.21 -3.83
N SER A 97 10.71 -17.44 -4.12
CA SER A 97 12.14 -17.73 -4.20
C SER A 97 12.83 -16.96 -5.35
N PHE A 98 12.15 -16.77 -6.48
CA PHE A 98 12.64 -15.99 -7.60
C PHE A 98 12.77 -14.50 -7.26
N ASN A 99 11.79 -13.93 -6.55
CA ASN A 99 11.84 -12.56 -6.05
C ASN A 99 13.02 -12.35 -5.08
N GLU A 100 13.22 -13.28 -4.14
CA GLU A 100 14.34 -13.21 -3.18
C GLU A 100 15.70 -13.26 -3.90
N ALA A 101 15.85 -14.14 -4.89
CA ALA A 101 17.06 -14.20 -5.71
C ALA A 101 17.29 -12.89 -6.49
N THR A 102 16.23 -12.27 -7.01
CA THR A 102 16.29 -10.99 -7.70
C THR A 102 16.73 -9.87 -6.76
N MET A 103 16.25 -9.86 -5.52
CA MET A 103 16.68 -8.88 -4.50
C MET A 103 18.16 -8.98 -4.15
N VAL A 104 18.73 -10.19 -4.14
CA VAL A 104 20.20 -10.37 -3.97
C VAL A 104 20.97 -9.71 -5.11
N LEU A 105 20.51 -9.88 -6.36
CA LEU A 105 21.13 -9.22 -7.52
C LEU A 105 21.06 -7.70 -7.42
N VAL A 106 19.90 -7.16 -7.00
CA VAL A 106 19.73 -5.71 -6.73
C VAL A 106 20.74 -5.25 -5.67
N GLY A 107 20.96 -6.04 -4.61
CA GLY A 107 21.98 -5.77 -3.61
C GLY A 107 23.38 -5.60 -4.21
N TRP A 108 23.79 -6.47 -5.14
CA TRP A 108 25.08 -6.35 -5.83
C TRP A 108 25.16 -5.09 -6.70
N ILE A 109 24.08 -4.74 -7.39
CA ILE A 109 24.00 -3.51 -8.18
C ILE A 109 24.14 -2.28 -7.28
N MET A 110 23.52 -2.28 -6.10
CA MET A 110 23.61 -1.17 -5.13
C MET A 110 25.04 -0.98 -4.58
N TRP A 111 25.85 -2.04 -4.49
CA TRP A 111 27.28 -1.91 -4.17
C TRP A 111 28.07 -1.20 -5.28
N TYR A 112 27.68 -1.37 -6.54
CA TYR A 112 28.28 -0.68 -7.69
C TYR A 112 27.73 0.74 -7.89
N ALA A 113 26.51 1.01 -7.42
CA ALA A 113 25.80 2.27 -7.61
C ALA A 113 26.62 3.53 -7.26
N PRO A 114 27.43 3.60 -6.18
CA PRO A 114 28.22 4.79 -5.87
C PRO A 114 29.14 5.26 -7.02
N PHE A 115 29.74 4.31 -7.76
CA PHE A 115 30.58 4.63 -8.91
C PHE A 115 29.74 5.12 -10.09
N GLY A 116 28.61 4.46 -10.39
CA GLY A 116 27.69 4.87 -11.45
C GLY A 116 27.09 6.26 -11.22
N ILE A 117 26.65 6.54 -9.99
CA ILE A 117 26.10 7.84 -9.58
C ILE A 117 27.13 8.94 -9.79
N MET A 118 28.39 8.71 -9.38
CA MET A 118 29.46 9.70 -9.54
C MET A 118 29.61 10.14 -11.00
N PHE A 119 29.64 9.19 -11.95
CA PHE A 119 29.76 9.51 -13.38
C PHE A 119 28.49 10.13 -13.96
N LEU A 120 27.30 9.66 -13.56
CA LEU A 120 26.05 10.22 -14.06
C LEU A 120 25.83 11.66 -13.55
N VAL A 121 26.12 11.93 -12.28
CA VAL A 121 26.05 13.29 -11.71
C VAL A 121 27.09 14.19 -12.37
N ALA A 122 28.34 13.73 -12.53
CA ALA A 122 29.36 14.48 -13.24
C ALA A 122 28.95 14.78 -14.70
N GLY A 123 28.41 13.80 -15.41
CA GLY A 123 27.89 13.95 -16.77
C GLY A 123 26.77 14.97 -16.85
N LYS A 124 25.80 14.93 -15.93
CA LYS A 124 24.69 15.89 -15.87
C LYS A 124 25.13 17.29 -15.51
N ILE A 125 26.12 17.45 -14.63
CA ILE A 125 26.71 18.77 -14.33
C ILE A 125 27.39 19.36 -15.56
N VAL A 126 28.04 18.55 -16.39
CA VAL A 126 28.68 18.98 -17.64
C VAL A 126 27.66 19.31 -18.74
N GLU A 127 26.56 18.55 -18.81
CA GLU A 127 25.48 18.75 -19.79
C GLU A 127 24.69 20.05 -19.52
N MET A 128 24.59 20.48 -18.25
CA MET A 128 23.80 21.65 -17.90
C MET A 128 24.60 22.95 -17.89
N ASP A 129 24.18 23.89 -18.74
CA ASP A 129 24.79 25.24 -18.88
C ASP A 129 24.77 26.10 -17.60
N ASN A 130 23.92 25.78 -16.62
CA ASN A 130 23.73 26.57 -15.40
C ASN A 130 23.57 25.70 -14.14
N VAL A 131 24.69 25.31 -13.55
CA VAL A 131 24.78 24.53 -12.31
C VAL A 131 23.94 25.15 -11.17
N GLY A 132 23.94 26.48 -11.03
CA GLY A 132 23.14 27.17 -10.00
C GLY A 132 21.62 26.99 -10.15
N LYS A 133 21.11 26.90 -11.38
CA LYS A 133 19.69 26.63 -11.64
C LYS A 133 19.34 25.18 -11.34
N LEU A 134 20.23 24.22 -11.66
CA LEU A 134 20.04 22.81 -11.30
C LEU A 134 19.93 22.64 -9.79
N PHE A 135 20.86 23.20 -9.01
CA PHE A 135 20.81 23.10 -7.54
C PHE A 135 19.57 23.79 -6.96
N ALA A 136 19.12 24.91 -7.54
CA ALA A 136 17.87 25.55 -7.13
C ALA A 136 16.64 24.67 -7.42
N SER A 137 16.60 24.00 -8.57
CA SER A 137 15.53 23.06 -8.93
C SER A 137 15.54 21.81 -8.04
N LEU A 138 16.71 21.24 -7.75
CA LEU A 138 16.86 20.13 -6.80
C LEU A 138 16.42 20.55 -5.38
N GLY A 139 16.77 21.76 -4.94
CA GLY A 139 16.32 22.30 -3.67
C GLY A 139 14.80 22.43 -3.58
N LYS A 140 14.15 22.90 -4.66
CA LYS A 140 12.68 22.93 -4.77
C LYS A 140 12.07 21.53 -4.76
N TYR A 141 12.70 20.57 -5.43
CA TYR A 141 12.29 19.17 -5.40
C TYR A 141 12.31 18.59 -3.98
N ILE A 142 13.44 18.74 -3.27
CA ILE A 142 13.57 18.28 -1.88
C ILE A 142 12.49 18.95 -1.01
N ALA A 143 12.32 20.26 -1.13
CA ALA A 143 11.31 20.99 -0.37
C ALA A 143 9.89 20.48 -0.68
N CYS A 144 9.58 20.21 -1.95
CA CYS A 144 8.29 19.66 -2.37
C CYS A 144 8.03 18.29 -1.73
N CYS A 145 9.01 17.37 -1.79
CA CYS A 145 8.90 16.05 -1.16
C CYS A 145 8.72 16.16 0.35
N LEU A 146 9.53 16.99 1.03
CA LEU A 146 9.43 17.17 2.49
C LEU A 146 8.10 17.79 2.91
N ILE A 147 7.59 18.76 2.16
CA ILE A 147 6.27 19.38 2.40
C ILE A 147 5.17 18.34 2.17
N GLY A 148 5.25 17.57 1.08
CA GLY A 148 4.31 16.48 0.81
C GLY A 148 4.30 15.44 1.92
N HIS A 149 5.47 15.02 2.40
CA HIS A 149 5.59 14.08 3.51
C HIS A 149 5.01 14.67 4.81
N ALA A 150 5.32 15.93 5.11
CA ALA A 150 4.80 16.61 6.30
C ALA A 150 3.28 16.77 6.26
N ILE A 151 2.70 17.13 5.11
CA ILE A 151 1.24 17.23 4.95
C ILE A 151 0.60 15.86 5.13
N HIS A 152 1.15 14.82 4.49
CA HIS A 152 0.57 13.48 4.59
C HIS A 152 0.67 12.91 6.02
N GLY A 153 1.84 13.02 6.66
CA GLY A 153 2.09 12.49 8.00
C GLY A 153 1.44 13.28 9.13
N PHE A 154 1.40 14.61 9.06
CA PHE A 154 0.84 15.42 10.16
C PHE A 154 -0.61 15.84 9.98
N LEU A 155 -1.17 15.80 8.76
CA LEU A 155 -2.56 16.21 8.49
C LEU A 155 -3.41 15.07 7.95
N VAL A 156 -2.96 14.35 6.92
CA VAL A 156 -3.79 13.34 6.24
C VAL A 156 -3.97 12.08 7.10
N LEU A 157 -2.88 11.40 7.49
CA LEU A 157 -2.97 10.19 8.32
C LEU A 157 -3.62 10.45 9.69
N PRO A 158 -3.26 11.53 10.43
CA PRO A 158 -3.93 11.90 11.67
C PRO A 158 -5.41 12.25 11.47
N GLY A 159 -5.74 12.92 10.35
CA GLY A 159 -7.11 13.25 9.98
C GLY A 159 -7.96 12.01 9.73
N ILE A 160 -7.43 11.01 9.02
CA ILE A 160 -8.07 9.71 8.82
C ILE A 160 -8.27 9.00 10.17
N TYR A 161 -7.22 8.93 10.99
CA TYR A 161 -7.31 8.29 12.30
C TYR A 161 -8.35 8.96 13.21
N PHE A 162 -8.38 10.30 13.26
CA PHE A 162 -9.34 11.06 14.04
C PHE A 162 -10.78 10.87 13.53
N LEU A 163 -10.99 10.84 12.22
CA LEU A 163 -12.31 10.68 11.61
C LEU A 163 -12.98 9.37 12.06
N PHE A 164 -12.22 8.27 12.11
CA PHE A 164 -12.75 6.95 12.45
C PHE A 164 -12.72 6.65 13.95
N THR A 165 -11.61 6.92 14.64
CA THR A 165 -11.45 6.55 16.06
C THR A 165 -12.01 7.61 17.02
N ARG A 166 -12.17 8.86 16.54
CA ARG A 166 -12.47 10.05 17.35
C ARG A 166 -11.57 10.24 18.57
N LYS A 167 -10.35 9.69 18.53
CA LYS A 167 -9.30 9.87 19.54
C LYS A 167 -8.24 10.83 19.02
N ASN A 168 -7.51 11.47 19.93
CA ASN A 168 -6.42 12.38 19.57
C ASN A 168 -5.26 11.60 18.89
N PRO A 169 -4.99 11.82 17.58
CA PRO A 169 -3.92 11.12 16.87
C PRO A 169 -2.51 11.52 17.34
N TYR A 170 -2.33 12.74 17.86
CA TYR A 170 -1.01 13.21 18.28
C TYR A 170 -0.54 12.55 19.58
N THR A 171 -1.46 12.12 20.44
CA THR A 171 -1.12 11.28 21.60
C THR A 171 -0.62 9.91 21.15
N PHE A 172 -1.23 9.35 20.10
CA PHE A 172 -0.78 8.11 19.48
C PHE A 172 0.62 8.27 18.85
N LEU A 173 0.86 9.37 18.13
CA LEU A 173 2.18 9.69 17.55
C LEU A 173 3.26 9.84 18.62
N TRP A 174 2.95 10.48 19.74
CA TRP A 174 3.90 10.64 20.83
C TRP A 174 4.38 9.30 21.41
N GLY A 175 3.51 8.30 21.44
CA GLY A 175 3.88 6.95 21.87
C GLY A 175 4.87 6.27 20.92
N ILE A 176 4.71 6.44 19.62
CA ILE A 176 5.57 5.81 18.60
C ILE A 176 6.78 6.65 18.19
N PHE A 177 6.94 7.87 18.71
CA PHE A 177 8.00 8.80 18.34
C PHE A 177 9.41 8.19 18.36
N THR A 178 9.71 7.33 19.34
CA THR A 178 11.00 6.62 19.42
C THR A 178 11.27 5.73 18.22
N ALA A 179 10.25 5.04 17.70
CA ALA A 179 10.37 4.20 16.51
C ALA A 179 10.48 5.06 15.23
N LEU A 180 9.75 6.17 15.14
CA LEU A 180 9.86 7.13 14.03
C LEU A 180 11.27 7.73 13.95
N ALA A 181 11.85 8.12 15.09
CA ALA A 181 13.22 8.63 15.14
C ALA A 181 14.25 7.56 14.71
N THR A 182 14.04 6.30 15.09
CA THR A 182 14.87 5.19 14.59
C THR A 182 14.70 4.99 13.10
N ALA A 183 13.49 5.07 12.55
CA ALA A 183 13.22 4.93 11.12
C ALA A 183 13.89 6.02 10.29
N PHE A 184 13.90 7.25 10.80
CA PHE A 184 14.67 8.34 10.22
C PHE A 184 16.18 8.06 10.22
N GLY A 185 16.69 7.47 11.30
CA GLY A 185 18.11 7.12 11.43
C GLY A 185 18.55 5.96 10.53
N THR A 186 17.75 4.91 10.46
CA THR A 186 18.08 3.67 9.73
C THR A 186 17.71 3.72 8.25
N SER A 187 16.72 4.56 7.86
CA SER A 187 16.16 4.59 6.49
C SER A 187 15.63 3.22 6.03
N SER A 188 15.14 2.39 6.97
CA SER A 188 14.58 1.08 6.64
C SER A 188 13.38 0.76 7.54
N SER A 189 12.21 0.54 6.92
CA SER A 189 10.99 0.13 7.61
C SER A 189 11.16 -1.22 8.28
N SER A 190 11.75 -2.19 7.57
CA SER A 190 12.00 -3.55 8.08
C SER A 190 12.94 -3.56 9.28
N ALA A 191 13.96 -2.70 9.30
CA ALA A 191 14.88 -2.60 10.44
C ALA A 191 14.22 -2.03 11.70
N THR A 192 13.15 -1.25 11.55
CA THR A 192 12.47 -0.57 12.67
C THR A 192 11.29 -1.36 13.23
N LEU A 193 10.81 -2.36 12.50
CA LEU A 193 9.63 -3.15 12.82
C LEU A 193 9.61 -3.69 14.26
N PRO A 194 10.68 -4.30 14.82
CA PRO A 194 10.64 -4.83 16.19
C PRO A 194 10.44 -3.73 17.24
N LEU A 195 11.08 -2.57 17.06
CA LEU A 195 10.93 -1.42 17.96
C LEU A 195 9.54 -0.81 17.83
N MET A 196 9.01 -0.77 16.61
CA MET A 196 7.68 -0.25 16.33
C MET A 196 6.59 -1.08 17.00
N MET A 197 6.66 -2.41 16.88
CA MET A 197 5.76 -3.34 17.56
C MET A 197 5.75 -3.12 19.06
N LYS A 198 6.93 -2.96 19.68
CA LYS A 198 7.05 -2.67 21.11
C LYS A 198 6.38 -1.35 21.50
N CYS A 199 6.61 -0.28 20.75
CA CYS A 199 6.02 1.03 21.05
C CYS A 199 4.49 1.01 20.91
N VAL A 200 3.98 0.35 19.88
CA VAL A 200 2.53 0.25 19.60
C VAL A 200 1.82 -0.62 20.66
N GLU A 201 2.45 -1.72 21.11
CA GLU A 201 1.92 -2.60 22.16
C GLU A 201 1.97 -1.94 23.55
N GLU A 202 3.13 -1.40 23.96
CA GLU A 202 3.35 -0.95 25.34
C GLU A 202 2.82 0.46 25.60
N LYS A 203 2.97 1.39 24.65
CA LYS A 203 2.61 2.81 24.86
C LYS A 203 1.22 3.15 24.34
N ASN A 204 0.80 2.54 23.23
CA ASN A 204 -0.48 2.84 22.60
C ASN A 204 -1.56 1.80 22.91
N GLY A 205 -1.21 0.69 23.58
CA GLY A 205 -2.14 -0.31 24.07
C GLY A 205 -2.82 -1.12 22.96
N VAL A 206 -2.22 -1.22 21.77
CA VAL A 206 -2.72 -2.09 20.70
C VAL A 206 -2.44 -3.55 21.07
N SER A 207 -3.43 -4.40 20.85
CA SER A 207 -3.30 -5.82 21.18
C SER A 207 -2.22 -6.51 20.35
N LYS A 208 -1.50 -7.45 20.97
CA LYS A 208 -0.38 -8.18 20.34
C LYS A 208 -0.79 -8.92 19.07
N HIS A 209 -2.03 -9.40 19.00
CA HIS A 209 -2.50 -10.14 17.82
C HIS A 209 -2.64 -9.21 16.60
N ILE A 210 -3.08 -7.96 16.80
CA ILE A 210 -3.21 -6.97 15.72
C ILE A 210 -1.84 -6.44 15.32
N SER A 211 -1.01 -6.02 16.27
CA SER A 211 0.33 -5.47 16.00
C SER A 211 1.22 -6.46 15.24
N ARG A 212 1.22 -7.73 15.64
CA ARG A 212 2.02 -8.80 15.02
C ARG A 212 1.51 -9.26 13.68
N PHE A 213 0.26 -8.94 13.34
CA PHE A 213 -0.31 -9.24 12.04
C PHE A 213 -0.13 -8.08 11.07
N ILE A 214 -0.54 -6.87 11.46
CA ILE A 214 -0.59 -5.71 10.55
C ILE A 214 0.79 -5.11 10.32
N LEU A 215 1.61 -4.90 11.34
CA LEU A 215 2.87 -4.17 11.17
C LEU A 215 3.88 -4.89 10.24
N PRO A 216 4.05 -6.23 10.31
CA PRO A 216 4.93 -6.92 9.36
C PRO A 216 4.43 -6.91 7.92
N ILE A 217 3.11 -6.92 7.71
CA ILE A 217 2.50 -6.82 6.38
C ILE A 217 2.61 -5.39 5.85
N GLY A 218 2.38 -4.40 6.71
CA GLY A 218 2.48 -2.98 6.40
C GLY A 218 3.88 -2.56 5.96
N ALA A 219 4.92 -3.07 6.64
CA ALA A 219 6.31 -2.74 6.35
C ALA A 219 6.76 -3.06 4.91
N THR A 220 6.02 -3.91 4.19
CA THR A 220 6.25 -4.24 2.78
C THR A 220 5.17 -3.68 1.85
N VAL A 221 3.89 -3.72 2.26
CA VAL A 221 2.76 -3.36 1.40
C VAL A 221 2.45 -1.87 1.44
N ASN A 222 2.52 -1.25 2.61
CA ASN A 222 2.07 0.11 2.85
C ASN A 222 3.23 1.11 2.80
N MET A 223 3.61 1.49 1.57
CA MET A 223 4.69 2.46 1.35
C MET A 223 4.19 3.81 0.81
N ASP A 224 3.45 4.53 1.64
CA ASP A 224 2.88 5.85 1.32
C ASP A 224 3.95 6.88 0.93
N GLY A 225 5.06 6.91 1.68
CA GLY A 225 6.21 7.77 1.39
C GLY A 225 6.85 7.44 0.04
N ALA A 226 6.94 6.15 -0.32
CA ALA A 226 7.53 5.74 -1.59
C ALA A 226 6.64 6.16 -2.77
N ALA A 227 5.33 5.99 -2.64
CA ALA A 227 4.36 6.42 -3.65
C ALA A 227 4.40 7.93 -3.86
N LEU A 228 4.47 8.72 -2.79
CA LEU A 228 4.56 10.18 -2.85
C LEU A 228 5.87 10.62 -3.51
N PHE A 229 6.99 10.06 -3.05
CA PHE A 229 8.32 10.29 -3.61
C PHE A 229 8.37 9.99 -5.12
N GLN A 230 7.89 8.82 -5.53
CA GLN A 230 7.86 8.40 -6.93
C GLN A 230 7.01 9.34 -7.80
N CYS A 231 5.83 9.76 -7.32
CA CYS A 231 4.98 10.71 -8.04
C CYS A 231 5.67 12.07 -8.23
N VAL A 232 6.26 12.62 -7.17
CA VAL A 232 6.95 13.92 -7.22
C VAL A 232 8.19 13.82 -8.11
N ALA A 233 8.97 12.75 -8.01
CA ALA A 233 10.16 12.54 -8.83
C ALA A 233 9.83 12.42 -10.33
N ALA A 234 8.79 11.65 -10.69
CA ALA A 234 8.37 11.50 -12.09
C ALA A 234 7.92 12.84 -12.70
N VAL A 235 7.10 13.61 -11.96
CA VAL A 235 6.65 14.93 -12.41
C VAL A 235 7.80 15.93 -12.48
N PHE A 236 8.73 15.88 -11.52
CA PHE A 236 9.91 16.72 -11.53
C PHE A 236 10.82 16.45 -12.74
N ILE A 237 11.07 15.19 -13.07
CA ILE A 237 11.89 14.83 -14.25
C ILE A 237 11.21 15.26 -15.54
N ALA A 238 9.88 15.12 -15.65
CA ALA A 238 9.13 15.63 -16.80
C ALA A 238 9.28 17.16 -16.93
N GLN A 239 9.19 17.90 -15.82
CA GLN A 239 9.39 19.35 -15.80
C GLN A 239 10.84 19.77 -16.10
N LEU A 240 11.83 18.97 -15.69
CA LEU A 240 13.25 19.23 -15.95
C LEU A 240 13.57 19.12 -17.45
N ASN A 241 12.90 18.21 -18.15
CA ASN A 241 13.02 17.99 -19.60
C ASN A 241 12.02 18.81 -20.43
N ASP A 242 11.36 19.82 -19.85
CA ASP A 242 10.33 20.63 -20.51
C ASP A 242 9.23 19.78 -21.20
N THR A 243 8.96 18.59 -20.68
CA THR A 243 7.98 17.66 -21.23
C THR A 243 6.63 17.89 -20.56
N SER A 244 5.62 18.27 -21.36
CA SER A 244 4.26 18.45 -20.87
C SER A 244 3.59 17.10 -20.60
N LEU A 245 3.21 16.85 -19.34
CA LEU A 245 2.46 15.66 -18.97
C LEU A 245 0.99 15.80 -19.37
N ASN A 246 0.47 14.85 -20.14
CA ASN A 246 -0.96 14.72 -20.42
C ASN A 246 -1.68 14.15 -19.18
N PHE A 247 -2.98 14.43 -19.04
CA PHE A 247 -3.84 13.90 -17.99
C PHE A 247 -3.73 12.38 -17.82
N ILE A 248 -3.57 11.65 -18.92
CA ILE A 248 -3.44 10.18 -18.88
C ILE A 248 -2.07 9.74 -18.38
N GLN A 249 -1.00 10.47 -18.71
CA GLN A 249 0.30 10.21 -18.10
C GLN A 249 0.27 10.45 -16.59
N VAL A 250 -0.50 11.45 -16.12
CA VAL A 250 -0.72 11.67 -14.68
C VAL A 250 -1.48 10.50 -14.02
N ILE A 251 -2.53 9.98 -14.66
CA ILE A 251 -3.23 8.78 -14.17
C ILE A 251 -2.29 7.57 -14.18
N THR A 252 -1.50 7.39 -15.24
CA THR A 252 -0.52 6.31 -15.33
C THR A 252 0.49 6.42 -14.19
N ILE A 253 1.07 7.61 -13.94
CA ILE A 253 1.96 7.86 -12.79
C ILE A 253 1.30 7.43 -11.48
N LEU A 254 0.05 7.85 -11.25
CA LEU A 254 -0.66 7.57 -10.01
C LEU A 254 -0.85 6.06 -9.80
N VAL A 255 -1.34 5.35 -10.83
CA VAL A 255 -1.58 3.90 -10.74
C VAL A 255 -0.27 3.12 -10.66
N THR A 256 0.74 3.46 -11.46
CA THR A 256 2.03 2.76 -11.46
C THR A 256 2.82 3.02 -10.18
N ALA A 257 2.81 4.24 -9.65
CA ALA A 257 3.46 4.55 -8.37
C ALA A 257 2.78 3.80 -7.21
N THR A 258 1.45 3.80 -7.14
CA THR A 258 0.74 3.03 -6.09
C THR A 258 0.96 1.53 -6.22
N ALA A 259 0.98 0.99 -7.43
CA ALA A 259 1.28 -0.44 -7.61
C ALA A 259 2.75 -0.76 -7.29
N SER A 260 3.66 0.11 -7.69
CA SER A 260 5.09 -0.07 -7.49
C SER A 260 5.50 0.11 -6.03
N SER A 261 4.80 0.93 -5.26
CA SER A 261 5.09 1.13 -3.83
C SER A 261 4.84 -0.14 -3.02
N VAL A 262 3.85 -0.95 -3.40
CA VAL A 262 3.59 -2.28 -2.79
C VAL A 262 4.72 -3.28 -3.08
N GLY A 263 5.39 -3.13 -4.23
CA GLY A 263 6.49 -4.00 -4.66
C GLY A 263 7.88 -3.56 -4.18
N ALA A 264 8.00 -2.37 -3.58
CA ALA A 264 9.26 -1.89 -3.05
C ALA A 264 9.58 -2.65 -1.75
N ALA A 265 10.76 -3.26 -1.66
CA ALA A 265 11.21 -3.86 -0.40
C ALA A 265 11.57 -2.76 0.60
N GLY A 266 11.39 -3.02 1.90
CA GLY A 266 11.72 -2.11 3.01
C GLY A 266 13.23 -1.92 3.24
N ILE A 267 13.99 -1.85 2.16
CA ILE A 267 15.45 -1.75 2.07
C ILE A 267 15.78 -0.31 1.66
N PRO A 268 16.86 0.30 2.20
CA PRO A 268 17.27 1.65 1.84
C PRO A 268 17.42 1.85 0.32
N ALA A 269 17.01 3.01 -0.18
CA ALA A 269 17.04 3.38 -1.61
C ALA A 269 16.23 2.46 -2.56
N GLY A 270 15.36 1.58 -2.04
CA GLY A 270 14.49 0.73 -2.87
C GLY A 270 13.51 1.52 -3.74
N GLY A 271 13.15 2.74 -3.31
CA GLY A 271 12.28 3.66 -4.05
C GLY A 271 12.89 4.18 -5.36
N VAL A 272 14.22 4.26 -5.47
CA VAL A 272 14.87 4.81 -6.68
C VAL A 272 14.83 3.82 -7.84
N LEU A 273 14.99 2.53 -7.55
CA LEU A 273 14.93 1.48 -8.58
C LEU A 273 13.54 1.43 -9.24
N THR A 274 12.50 1.66 -8.43
CA THR A 274 11.11 1.65 -8.87
C THR A 274 10.71 2.91 -9.64
N ILE A 275 11.43 4.03 -9.48
CA ILE A 275 11.23 5.21 -10.35
C ILE A 275 11.61 4.90 -11.80
N ALA A 276 12.65 4.11 -12.06
CA ALA A 276 13.07 3.77 -13.42
C ALA A 276 11.92 3.14 -14.22
N ILE A 277 11.20 2.23 -13.55
CA ILE A 277 10.00 1.58 -14.08
C ILE A 277 8.96 2.63 -14.47
N ILE A 278 8.67 3.59 -13.59
CA ILE A 278 7.67 4.64 -13.85
C ILE A 278 8.08 5.56 -15.00
N LEU A 279 9.36 5.94 -15.08
CA LEU A 279 9.85 6.79 -16.18
C LEU A 279 9.80 6.07 -17.52
N GLU A 280 10.15 4.78 -17.55
CA GLU A 280 10.07 3.96 -18.75
C GLU A 280 8.63 3.81 -19.22
N ALA A 281 7.67 3.60 -18.31
CA ALA A 281 6.24 3.56 -18.63
C ALA A 281 5.71 4.87 -19.26
N LEU A 282 6.42 5.98 -19.07
CA LEU A 282 6.06 7.30 -19.60
C LEU A 282 6.88 7.69 -20.83
N GLY A 283 7.89 6.90 -21.20
CA GLY A 283 8.86 7.24 -22.24
C GLY A 283 9.78 8.42 -21.87
N LEU A 284 9.99 8.65 -20.57
CA LEU A 284 10.88 9.71 -20.07
C LEU A 284 12.34 9.22 -19.97
N PRO A 285 13.33 10.11 -20.16
CA PRO A 285 14.74 9.74 -20.09
C PRO A 285 15.12 9.29 -18.66
N THR A 286 15.65 8.08 -18.54
CA THR A 286 16.08 7.48 -17.27
C THR A 286 17.44 8.01 -16.79
N SER A 287 18.17 8.75 -17.63
CA SER A 287 19.48 9.34 -17.26
C SER A 287 19.38 10.38 -16.14
N ASP A 288 18.21 11.01 -15.98
CA ASP A 288 17.95 12.02 -14.94
C ASP A 288 17.66 11.43 -13.56
N ILE A 289 17.49 10.10 -13.44
CA ILE A 289 17.38 9.40 -12.14
C ILE A 289 18.61 9.69 -11.27
N SER A 290 19.77 9.89 -11.90
CA SER A 290 21.01 10.21 -11.21
C SER A 290 20.94 11.46 -10.33
N LEU A 291 20.17 12.46 -10.75
CA LEU A 291 19.95 13.70 -9.98
C LEU A 291 19.10 13.43 -8.74
N ILE A 292 18.10 12.57 -8.85
CA ILE A 292 17.26 12.14 -7.72
C ILE A 292 18.08 11.32 -6.74
N LEU A 293 18.85 10.36 -7.25
CA LEU A 293 19.69 9.46 -6.46
C LEU A 293 20.76 10.22 -5.65
N ALA A 294 21.26 11.36 -6.17
CA ALA A 294 22.20 12.22 -5.46
C ALA A 294 21.61 12.88 -4.20
N VAL A 295 20.30 13.11 -4.16
CA VAL A 295 19.59 13.75 -3.03
C VAL A 295 18.73 12.77 -2.24
N ASP A 296 18.61 11.54 -2.72
CA ASP A 296 17.77 10.49 -2.16
C ASP A 296 18.09 10.19 -0.70
N TRP A 297 19.36 10.25 -0.31
CA TRP A 297 19.78 10.01 1.07
C TRP A 297 18.97 10.86 2.08
N LEU A 298 18.59 12.09 1.75
CA LEU A 298 17.79 12.93 2.65
C LEU A 298 16.29 12.59 2.56
N VAL A 299 15.79 12.38 1.35
CA VAL A 299 14.35 12.18 1.10
C VAL A 299 13.89 10.80 1.57
N ASP A 300 14.70 9.76 1.35
CA ASP A 300 14.45 8.36 1.73
C ASP A 300 14.23 8.21 3.25
N ARG A 301 14.95 8.99 4.06
CA ARG A 301 14.77 9.04 5.52
C ARG A 301 13.36 9.47 5.90
N THR A 302 12.84 10.52 5.28
CA THR A 302 11.49 11.01 5.55
C THR A 302 10.40 10.14 4.92
N CYS A 303 10.69 9.50 3.78
CA CYS A 303 9.85 8.48 3.18
C CYS A 303 9.66 7.29 4.14
N THR A 304 10.76 6.78 4.71
CA THR A 304 10.73 5.66 5.65
C THR A 304 9.88 5.98 6.88
N VAL A 305 10.03 7.18 7.45
CA VAL A 305 9.23 7.64 8.60
C VAL A 305 7.73 7.58 8.28
N LEU A 306 7.34 8.04 7.10
CA LEU A 306 5.94 8.03 6.68
C LEU A 306 5.39 6.61 6.50
N ASN A 307 6.17 5.71 5.91
CA ASN A 307 5.76 4.32 5.71
C ASN A 307 5.44 3.65 7.05
N VAL A 308 6.36 3.77 8.03
CA VAL A 308 6.18 3.15 9.36
C VAL A 308 5.08 3.84 10.17
N GLU A 309 4.85 5.14 9.95
CA GLU A 309 3.76 5.89 10.57
C GLU A 309 2.39 5.42 10.07
N GLY A 310 2.24 5.19 8.77
CA GLY A 310 1.04 4.62 8.15
C GLY A 310 0.67 3.27 8.76
N ASP A 311 1.66 2.37 8.91
CA ASP A 311 1.47 1.06 9.54
C ASP A 311 0.97 1.16 10.98
N ALA A 312 1.51 2.11 11.73
CA ALA A 312 1.12 2.40 13.11
C ALA A 312 -0.34 2.78 13.21
N PHE A 313 -0.75 3.75 12.40
CA PHE A 313 -2.11 4.24 12.37
C PHE A 313 -3.08 3.17 11.89
N GLY A 314 -2.67 2.34 10.92
CA GLY A 314 -3.41 1.16 10.48
C GLY A 314 -3.69 0.18 11.63
N ALA A 315 -2.65 -0.15 12.42
CA ALA A 315 -2.80 -1.02 13.59
C ALA A 315 -3.73 -0.41 14.66
N GLY A 316 -3.59 0.88 14.94
CA GLY A 316 -4.45 1.59 15.90
C GLY A 316 -5.91 1.71 15.44
N LEU A 317 -6.13 1.90 14.13
CA LEU A 317 -7.45 1.95 13.53
C LEU A 317 -8.14 0.59 13.57
N LEU A 318 -7.42 -0.49 13.24
CA LEU A 318 -7.98 -1.84 13.28
C LEU A 318 -8.35 -2.26 14.71
N GLN A 319 -7.52 -1.91 15.69
CA GLN A 319 -7.84 -2.11 17.12
C GLN A 319 -9.19 -1.48 17.48
N PHE A 320 -9.43 -0.24 17.05
CA PHE A 320 -10.70 0.43 17.31
C PHE A 320 -11.91 -0.29 16.67
N TYR A 321 -11.76 -0.81 15.44
CA TYR A 321 -12.82 -1.58 14.80
C TYR A 321 -13.11 -2.89 15.52
N VAL A 322 -12.08 -3.62 15.95
CA VAL A 322 -12.24 -4.88 16.71
C VAL A 322 -12.92 -4.62 18.05
N ASP A 323 -12.49 -3.60 18.79
CA ASP A 323 -13.08 -3.24 20.08
C ASP A 323 -14.56 -2.82 19.95
N ARG A 324 -14.91 -2.15 18.84
CA ARG A 324 -16.30 -1.74 18.57
C ARG A 324 -17.18 -2.94 18.27
N ASN A 325 -16.69 -3.89 17.46
CA ASN A 325 -17.44 -5.08 17.10
C ASN A 325 -17.62 -6.01 18.32
N ALA A 326 -16.58 -6.20 19.14
CA ALA A 326 -16.66 -6.98 20.37
C ALA A 326 -17.68 -6.40 21.37
N LYS A 327 -17.79 -5.07 21.47
CA LYS A 327 -18.83 -4.42 22.27
C LYS A 327 -20.23 -4.67 21.71
N HIS A 328 -20.39 -4.63 20.39
CA HIS A 328 -21.68 -4.88 19.75
C HIS A 328 -22.12 -6.34 19.91
N GLU A 329 -21.22 -7.32 19.77
CA GLU A 329 -21.51 -8.74 20.01
C GLU A 329 -21.86 -9.01 21.48
N GLY A 330 -21.11 -8.43 22.43
CA GLY A 330 -21.40 -8.55 23.86
C GLY A 330 -22.74 -7.89 24.27
N GLU A 331 -23.12 -6.77 23.64
CA GLU A 331 -24.44 -6.15 23.86
C GLU A 331 -25.59 -7.00 23.29
N VAL A 332 -25.39 -7.64 22.13
CA VAL A 332 -26.37 -8.56 21.53
C VAL A 332 -26.56 -9.80 22.42
N GLU A 333 -25.48 -10.45 22.87
CA GLU A 333 -25.57 -11.61 23.78
C GLU A 333 -26.23 -11.24 25.13
N LEU A 334 -25.88 -10.10 25.73
CA LEU A 334 -26.51 -9.64 26.97
C LEU A 334 -28.01 -9.30 26.81
N SER A 335 -28.42 -8.86 25.62
CA SER A 335 -29.83 -8.59 25.30
C SER A 335 -30.63 -9.88 25.10
N GLU A 336 -30.06 -10.92 24.46
CA GLU A 336 -30.67 -12.24 24.31
C GLU A 336 -30.83 -12.95 25.67
N VAL A 337 -29.82 -12.86 26.55
CA VAL A 337 -29.88 -13.45 27.90
C VAL A 337 -30.93 -12.76 28.79
N ARG A 338 -31.14 -11.45 28.64
CA ARG A 338 -32.21 -10.72 29.35
C ARG A 338 -33.60 -11.05 28.82
N MET A 339 -33.75 -11.35 27.53
CA MET A 339 -35.02 -11.78 26.95
C MET A 339 -35.39 -13.23 27.31
N GLY A 340 -34.41 -14.06 27.69
CA GLY A 340 -34.61 -15.45 28.11
C GLY A 340 -34.93 -15.67 29.60
N SER A 341 -35.04 -14.62 30.42
CA SER A 341 -35.17 -14.75 31.89
C SER A 341 -36.35 -13.99 32.50
N SER A 342 -37.45 -13.80 31.77
CA SER A 342 -38.69 -13.28 32.35
C SER A 342 -39.78 -14.35 32.45
N ALA A 343 -40.15 -14.64 33.70
CA ALA A 343 -41.34 -15.34 34.22
C ALA A 343 -41.18 -16.83 34.62
N ALA A 344 -40.64 -17.04 35.83
CA ALA A 344 -41.12 -18.10 36.71
C ALA A 344 -41.49 -17.47 38.07
N VAL A 345 -42.79 -17.38 38.33
CA VAL A 345 -43.38 -16.95 39.60
C VAL A 345 -43.08 -18.01 40.68
N PRO A 346 -42.67 -17.65 41.91
CA PRO A 346 -42.54 -18.64 42.97
C PRO A 346 -43.93 -19.03 43.49
N GLU A 347 -44.34 -20.27 43.19
CA GLU A 347 -45.61 -20.84 43.65
C GLU A 347 -45.48 -21.20 45.15
N GLN A 348 -46.09 -20.40 46.03
CA GLN A 348 -46.28 -20.74 47.43
C GLN A 348 -47.44 -21.75 47.57
N SER A 349 -47.17 -22.89 48.20
CA SER A 349 -48.11 -24.00 48.37
C SER A 349 -49.13 -23.70 49.50
N PRO A 350 -50.47 -23.76 49.28
CA PRO A 350 -51.47 -23.27 50.23
C PRO A 350 -52.08 -24.38 51.12
N LEU A 351 -51.28 -25.28 51.70
CA LEU A 351 -51.83 -26.41 52.50
C LEU A 351 -51.22 -26.62 53.89
N ILE A 352 -50.58 -25.61 54.48
CA ILE A 352 -50.19 -25.64 55.89
C ILE A 352 -50.94 -24.51 56.63
N ASP A 353 -52.26 -24.61 56.66
CA ASP A 353 -53.06 -23.81 57.62
C ASP A 353 -54.42 -24.46 57.87
N LYS A 354 -54.39 -25.70 58.38
CA LYS A 354 -55.47 -26.34 59.18
C LYS A 354 -55.12 -27.81 59.43
N ARG A 355 -54.39 -28.07 60.52
CA ARG A 355 -54.49 -29.27 61.38
C ARG A 355 -53.40 -29.19 62.47
N GLY A 356 -53.55 -28.20 63.34
CA GLY A 356 -53.25 -28.45 64.75
C GLY A 356 -54.55 -28.95 65.36
N LEU A 357 -54.46 -30.06 66.10
CA LEU A 357 -55.49 -30.80 66.84
C LEU A 357 -55.86 -32.14 66.18
N GLU A 358 -55.59 -33.17 66.98
CA GLU A 358 -56.01 -34.58 66.90
C GLU A 358 -54.96 -35.61 66.44
N ASP A 359 -54.62 -36.43 67.43
CA ASP A 359 -53.99 -37.76 67.48
C ASP A 359 -52.46 -37.91 67.36
N SER A 360 -51.74 -38.19 68.46
CA SER A 360 -51.76 -39.37 69.36
C SER A 360 -51.09 -40.60 68.76
N SER A 361 -49.99 -41.00 69.40
CA SER A 361 -49.44 -42.35 69.56
C SER A 361 -48.38 -42.92 68.59
N GLU A 362 -47.34 -43.49 69.24
CA GLU A 362 -46.49 -44.63 68.83
C GLU A 362 -45.50 -44.42 67.65
N GLY A 363 -44.22 -44.78 67.70
CA GLY A 363 -43.40 -45.51 68.67
C GLY A 363 -42.14 -46.07 67.96
N ALA A 364 -41.00 -45.99 68.66
CA ALA A 364 -39.86 -46.93 68.65
C ALA A 364 -38.92 -47.13 67.42
N LYS A 365 -37.61 -46.94 67.74
CA LYS A 365 -36.41 -47.78 67.43
C LYS A 365 -35.93 -47.85 65.96
N MET A 366 -34.67 -48.13 65.59
CA MET A 366 -33.29 -48.23 66.10
C MET A 366 -32.48 -48.91 64.95
N VAL A 367 -31.12 -48.86 64.94
CA VAL A 367 -30.18 -49.73 64.14
C VAL A 367 -29.87 -49.24 62.70
N HIS A 368 -28.66 -49.20 62.09
CA HIS A 368 -27.24 -49.62 62.24
C HIS A 368 -26.38 -48.66 61.35
N SER A 369 -25.18 -48.15 61.66
CA SER A 369 -23.80 -48.73 61.75
C SER A 369 -23.18 -49.32 60.46
N LYS A 370 -22.04 -48.71 60.03
CA LYS A 370 -20.85 -49.25 59.29
C LYS A 370 -21.01 -49.51 57.77
N ASP A 371 -20.06 -49.26 56.86
CA ASP A 371 -18.56 -49.30 56.82
C ASP A 371 -17.99 -48.23 55.84
N LYS A 372 -16.81 -47.59 56.06
CA LYS A 372 -15.44 -47.88 55.51
C LYS A 372 -15.43 -48.30 54.02
N GLU A 373 -14.56 -47.84 53.09
CA GLU A 373 -13.14 -47.46 53.08
C GLU A 373 -12.83 -46.77 51.71
N SER A 374 -12.12 -45.64 51.66
CA SER A 374 -10.74 -45.45 51.15
C SER A 374 -10.45 -45.59 49.63
N ALA A 375 -10.09 -44.43 49.06
CA ALA A 375 -9.01 -44.12 48.10
C ALA A 375 -8.46 -45.19 47.13
N MET A 376 -8.49 -44.84 45.84
CA MET A 376 -7.29 -44.68 45.00
C MET A 376 -7.51 -43.57 43.99
#